data_AF-A0A381SE38-F1
#
_entry.id   AF-A0A381SE38-F1
#
_cell.length_a   1.000
_cell.length_b   1.000
_cell.length_c   1.000
_cell.angle_alpha   90.00
_cell.angle_beta   90.00
_cell.angle_gamma   90.00
#
_symmetry.space_group_name_H-M   'P 1'
#
loop_
_entity.id
_entity.type
_entity.pdbx_description
1 polymer ?
#
loop_
_entity_poly.entity_id
_entity_poly.type
_entity_poly.pdbx_seq_one_letter_code
_entity_poly.pdbx_strand_id
1 'polypeptide(L)'
;MAYLGVKIFITSVIVVLTSEIAKQSSFLGSILASVPLVSVLAMIWLYVDTKDVLKVIDLSRGIFWLVIPSLTLFLVFPILLKYGISFYTSLFISIGTTVVSYYLLILGLNQFGIKL
;
A
#
# COMPACT_ATOMS: atom_id res chain seq x y z
N MET A 1 16.25 -15.57 -15.31
CA MET A 1 15.48 -14.63 -16.16
C MET A 1 14.01 -15.04 -16.32
N ALA A 2 13.70 -16.28 -16.71
CA ALA A 2 12.30 -16.75 -16.82
C ALA A 2 11.47 -16.55 -15.54
N TYR A 3 12.05 -16.86 -14.38
CA TYR A 3 11.39 -16.67 -13.07
C TYR A 3 11.02 -15.20 -12.77
N LEU A 4 11.93 -14.26 -13.04
CA LEU A 4 11.67 -12.83 -12.94
C LEU A 4 10.59 -12.38 -13.94
N GLY A 5 10.63 -12.90 -15.16
CA GLY A 5 9.60 -12.65 -16.17
C GLY A 5 8.20 -13.07 -15.71
N VAL A 6 8.08 -14.23 -15.06
CA VAL A 6 6.82 -14.70 -14.47
C VAL A 6 6.35 -13.78 -13.34
N LYS A 7 7.24 -13.36 -12.43
CA LYS A 7 6.90 -12.40 -11.36
C LYS A 7 6.36 -11.09 -11.93
N ILE A 8 7.02 -10.55 -12.94
CA ILE A 8 6.60 -9.30 -13.60
C ILE A 8 5.24 -9.48 -14.27
N PHE A 9 5.06 -10.56 -15.04
CA PHE A 9 3.81 -10.83 -15.77
C PHE A 9 2.61 -10.97 -14.82
N ILE A 10 2.73 -11.77 -13.76
CA ILE A 10 1.64 -11.95 -12.79
C ILE A 10 1.31 -10.61 -12.11
N THR A 11 2.33 -9.86 -11.70
CA THR A 11 2.13 -8.57 -11.02
C THR A 11 1.46 -7.55 -11.95
N SER A 12 1.92 -7.42 -13.19
CA SER A 12 1.34 -6.46 -14.14
C SER A 12 -0.09 -6.83 -14.51
N VAL A 13 -0.40 -8.11 -14.73
CA VAL A 13 -1.77 -8.57 -15.00
C VAL A 13 -2.71 -8.20 -13.85
N ILE A 14 -2.32 -8.46 -12.60
CA ILE A 14 -3.14 -8.12 -11.43
C ILE A 14 -3.38 -6.61 -11.33
N VAL A 15 -2.33 -5.79 -11.52
CA VAL A 15 -2.44 -4.32 -11.46
C VAL A 15 -3.32 -3.77 -12.58
N VAL A 16 -3.19 -4.29 -13.81
CA VAL A 16 -4.01 -3.85 -14.94
C VAL A 16 -5.47 -4.25 -14.75
N LEU A 17 -5.74 -5.51 -14.38
CA LEU A 17 -7.11 -5.99 -14.15
C LEU A 17 -7.81 -5.18 -13.04
N THR A 18 -7.13 -4.90 -11.95
CA THR A 18 -7.69 -4.09 -10.86
C THR A 18 -8.01 -2.67 -11.29
N SER A 19 -7.12 -2.03 -12.06
CA SER A 19 -7.37 -0.72 -12.68
C SER A 19 -8.60 -0.73 -13.60
N GLU A 20 -8.73 -1.73 -14.48
CA GLU A 20 -9.86 -1.81 -15.42
C GLU A 20 -11.19 -2.07 -14.71
N ILE A 21 -11.21 -2.92 -13.67
CA ILE A 21 -12.42 -3.17 -12.87
C ILE A 21 -12.84 -1.89 -12.12
N ALA A 22 -11.87 -1.14 -11.57
CA ALA A 22 -12.15 0.09 -10.84
C ALA A 22 -12.80 1.20 -11.71
N LYS A 23 -12.54 1.20 -13.04
CA LYS A 23 -13.20 2.12 -13.98
C LYS A 23 -14.69 1.81 -14.17
N GLN A 24 -15.06 0.53 -14.11
CA GLN A 24 -16.43 0.08 -14.37
C GLN A 24 -17.33 0.19 -13.14
N SER A 25 -16.77 0.00 -11.93
CA SER A 25 -17.53 0.08 -10.68
C SER A 25 -16.67 0.68 -9.57
N SER A 26 -17.09 1.83 -9.04
CA SER A 26 -16.41 2.46 -7.90
C SER A 26 -16.47 1.61 -6.63
N PHE A 27 -17.53 0.80 -6.47
CA PHE A 27 -17.66 -0.12 -5.33
C PHE A 27 -16.67 -1.28 -5.43
N LEU A 28 -16.61 -1.96 -6.58
CA LEU A 28 -15.62 -3.02 -6.81
C LEU A 28 -14.20 -2.46 -6.80
N GLY A 29 -14.00 -1.26 -7.35
CA GLY A 29 -12.73 -0.55 -7.29
C GLY A 29 -12.28 -0.28 -5.85
N SER A 30 -13.21 0.12 -4.96
CA SER A 30 -12.91 0.34 -3.54
C SER A 30 -12.57 -0.96 -2.81
N ILE A 31 -13.30 -2.04 -3.08
CA ILE A 31 -12.98 -3.38 -2.53
C ILE A 31 -11.59 -3.80 -3.00
N LEU A 32 -11.33 -3.79 -4.31
CA LEU A 32 -10.05 -4.22 -4.86
C LEU A 32 -8.88 -3.36 -4.37
N ALA A 33 -9.07 -2.05 -4.24
CA ALA A 33 -8.06 -1.15 -3.69
C ALA A 33 -7.82 -1.38 -2.18
N SER A 34 -8.83 -1.81 -1.43
CA SER A 34 -8.69 -2.15 0.00
C SER A 34 -8.01 -3.48 0.26
N VAL A 35 -8.08 -4.43 -0.68
CA VAL A 35 -7.36 -5.70 -0.56
C VAL A 35 -5.87 -5.44 -0.79
N PRO A 36 -4.98 -5.83 0.14
CA PRO A 36 -3.54 -5.57 0.03
C PRO A 36 -2.88 -6.59 -0.92
N LEU A 37 -3.33 -6.64 -2.18
CA LEU A 37 -2.90 -7.62 -3.19
C LEU A 37 -1.38 -7.60 -3.39
N VAL A 38 -0.79 -6.40 -3.46
CA VAL A 38 0.67 -6.23 -3.60
C VAL A 38 1.40 -6.84 -2.40
N SER A 39 0.91 -6.59 -1.18
CA SER A 39 1.47 -7.15 0.06
C SER A 39 1.37 -8.67 0.09
N VAL A 40 0.22 -9.22 -0.30
CA VAL A 40 0.00 -10.68 -0.36
C VAL A 40 0.96 -11.32 -1.37
N LEU A 41 1.09 -10.75 -2.56
CA LEU A 41 2.06 -11.22 -3.56
C LEU A 41 3.50 -11.13 -3.03
N ALA A 42 3.87 -10.02 -2.41
CA ALA A 42 5.20 -9.85 -1.83
C ALA A 42 5.51 -10.92 -0.77
N MET A 43 4.56 -11.22 0.12
CA MET A 43 4.70 -12.28 1.13
C MET A 43 4.82 -13.68 0.50
N ILE A 44 4.01 -13.98 -0.53
CA ILE A 44 4.09 -15.25 -1.26
C ILE A 44 5.46 -15.40 -1.91
N TRP A 45 5.93 -14.37 -2.62
CA TRP A 45 7.23 -14.42 -3.28
C TRP A 45 8.38 -14.53 -2.27
N LEU A 46 8.32 -13.76 -1.17
CA LEU A 46 9.30 -13.86 -0.09
C LEU A 46 9.37 -15.28 0.48
N TYR A 47 8.23 -15.90 0.74
CA TYR A 47 8.19 -17.28 1.22
C TYR A 47 8.70 -18.27 0.16
N VAL A 48 8.33 -18.11 -1.10
CA VAL A 48 8.79 -18.98 -2.19
C VAL A 48 10.31 -18.89 -2.35
N ASP A 49 10.88 -17.69 -2.26
CA ASP A 49 12.31 -17.43 -2.43
C ASP A 49 13.15 -17.88 -1.22
N THR A 50 12.64 -17.69 0.00
CA THR A 50 13.44 -17.86 1.23
C THR A 50 13.05 -19.08 2.06
N LYS A 51 11.82 -19.59 1.91
CA LYS A 51 11.19 -20.59 2.80
C LYS A 51 11.19 -20.19 4.28
N ASP A 52 11.38 -18.91 4.57
CA ASP A 52 11.53 -18.39 5.92
C ASP A 52 10.22 -17.74 6.39
N VAL A 53 9.55 -18.41 7.33
CA VAL A 53 8.28 -17.94 7.89
C VAL A 53 8.48 -16.71 8.79
N LEU A 54 9.64 -16.57 9.46
CA LEU A 54 9.90 -15.42 10.32
C LEU A 54 9.98 -14.13 9.48
N LYS A 55 10.64 -14.18 8.32
CA LYS A 55 10.66 -13.04 7.39
C LYS A 55 9.26 -12.64 6.90
N VAL A 56 8.38 -13.62 6.69
CA VAL A 56 6.98 -13.35 6.31
C VAL A 56 6.21 -12.71 7.47
N ILE A 57 6.42 -13.18 8.70
CA ILE A 57 5.82 -12.58 9.91
C ILE A 57 6.29 -11.13 10.08
N ASP A 58 7.59 -10.87 9.94
CA ASP A 58 8.16 -9.54 10.09
C ASP A 58 7.64 -8.59 9.00
N LEU A 59 7.60 -9.04 7.74
CA LEU A 59 7.01 -8.27 6.65
C LEU A 59 5.53 -7.97 6.91
N SER A 60 4.76 -8.96 7.36
CA SER A 60 3.33 -8.81 7.68
C SER A 60 3.09 -7.81 8.81
N ARG A 61 3.86 -7.89 9.90
CA ARG A 61 3.82 -6.92 11.01
C ARG A 61 4.22 -5.52 10.56
N GLY A 62 5.24 -5.43 9.71
CA GLY A 62 5.67 -4.17 9.11
C GLY A 62 4.54 -3.51 8.32
N ILE A 63 3.93 -4.26 7.41
CA ILE A 63 2.82 -3.79 6.58
C ILE A 63 1.63 -3.38 7.46
N PHE A 64 1.29 -4.15 8.49
CA PHE A 64 0.20 -3.81 9.41
C PHE A 64 0.34 -2.40 10.00
N TRP A 65 1.50 -2.08 10.57
CA TRP A 65 1.74 -0.76 11.15
C TRP A 65 1.80 0.34 10.08
N LEU A 66 2.46 0.08 8.96
CA LEU A 66 2.67 1.07 7.91
C LEU A 66 1.42 1.33 7.04
N VAL A 67 0.39 0.49 7.13
CA VAL A 67 -0.93 0.79 6.53
C VAL A 67 -1.63 1.93 7.26
N ILE A 68 -1.47 2.05 8.58
CA ILE A 68 -2.12 3.12 9.37
C ILE A 68 -1.77 4.53 8.83
N PRO A 69 -0.50 4.91 8.62
CA PRO A 69 -0.16 6.20 8.07
C PRO A 69 -0.55 6.33 6.60
N SER A 70 -0.60 5.24 5.81
CA SER A 70 -1.05 5.32 4.41
C SER A 70 -2.54 5.67 4.27
N LEU A 71 -3.37 5.37 5.28
CA LEU A 71 -4.78 5.80 5.33
C LEU A 71 -4.95 7.32 5.31
N THR A 72 -3.93 8.08 5.69
CA THR A 72 -4.01 9.56 5.69
C THR A 72 -4.20 10.12 4.29
N LEU A 73 -3.63 9.49 3.25
CA LEU A 73 -3.87 9.87 1.85
C LEU A 73 -5.36 9.76 1.51
N PHE A 74 -6.01 8.67 1.92
CA PHE A 74 -7.43 8.42 1.65
C PHE A 74 -8.38 9.35 2.43
N LEU A 75 -7.90 10.04 3.47
CA LEU A 75 -8.66 11.07 4.17
C LEU A 75 -8.40 12.45 3.56
N VAL A 76 -7.13 12.82 3.44
CA VAL A 76 -6.70 14.17 3.05
C VAL A 76 -7.07 14.44 1.59
N PHE A 77 -6.81 13.50 0.69
CA PHE A 77 -7.03 13.69 -0.74
C PHE A 77 -8.47 14.03 -1.13
N PRO A 78 -9.50 13.25 -0.75
CA PRO A 78 -10.88 13.60 -1.07
C PRO A 78 -11.34 14.90 -0.41
N ILE A 79 -10.82 15.23 0.78
CA ILE A 79 -11.13 16.49 1.46
C ILE A 79 -10.63 17.68 0.62
N LEU A 80 -9.38 17.67 0.17
CA LEU A 80 -8.84 18.76 -0.66
C LEU A 80 -9.58 18.90 -2.00
N LEU A 81 -9.91 17.78 -2.66
CA LEU A 81 -10.70 17.80 -3.88
C LEU A 81 -12.10 18.39 -3.66
N LYS A 82 -12.75 18.07 -2.53
CA LYS A 82 -14.06 18.64 -2.16
C LYS A 82 -13.99 20.15 -1.93
N TYR A 83 -12.85 20.67 -1.50
CA TYR A 83 -12.61 22.11 -1.37
C TYR A 83 -12.23 22.80 -2.69
N GLY A 84 -12.24 22.08 -3.81
CA GLY A 84 -11.95 22.65 -5.14
C GLY A 84 -10.46 22.85 -5.43
N ILE A 85 -9.56 22.27 -4.63
CA ILE A 85 -8.13 22.30 -4.91
C ILE A 85 -7.84 21.39 -6.10
N SER A 86 -6.90 21.80 -6.98
CA SER A 86 -6.56 21.02 -8.18
C SER A 86 -6.15 19.59 -7.84
N PHE A 87 -6.39 18.64 -8.75
CA PHE A 87 -6.07 17.23 -8.54
C PHE A 87 -4.61 16.99 -8.16
N TYR A 88 -3.67 17.52 -8.96
CA TYR A 88 -2.25 17.30 -8.75
C TYR A 88 -1.73 17.97 -7.48
N THR A 89 -2.22 19.18 -7.17
CA THR A 89 -1.88 19.87 -5.91
C THR A 89 -2.39 19.08 -4.71
N SER A 90 -3.65 18.61 -4.77
CA SER A 90 -4.25 17.80 -3.72
C SER A 90 -3.45 16.52 -3.49
N LEU A 91 -3.06 15.84 -4.58
CA LEU A 91 -2.28 14.61 -4.52
C LEU A 91 -0.92 14.85 -3.86
N PHE A 92 -0.21 15.91 -4.26
CA PHE A 92 1.11 16.23 -3.69
C PHE A 92 1.02 16.53 -2.19
N ILE A 93 0.01 17.31 -1.77
CA ILE A 93 -0.23 17.61 -0.36
C ILE A 93 -0.55 16.33 0.41
N SER A 94 -1.44 15.48 -0.10
CA SER A 94 -1.80 14.21 0.55
C SER A 94 -0.60 13.26 0.69
N ILE A 95 0.25 13.16 -0.31
CA ILE A 95 1.51 12.39 -0.24
C ILE A 95 2.42 12.98 0.83
N GLY A 96 2.60 14.31 0.85
CA GLY A 96 3.40 14.99 1.86
C GLY A 96 2.91 14.71 3.28
N THR A 97 1.60 14.83 3.52
CA THR A 97 0.98 14.50 4.80
C THR A 97 1.19 13.03 5.18
N THR A 98 1.08 12.13 4.21
CA THR A 98 1.35 10.70 4.43
C THR A 98 2.77 10.47 4.92
N VAL A 99 3.77 11.05 4.26
CA VAL A 99 5.18 10.95 4.67
C VAL A 99 5.40 11.44 6.10
N VAL A 100 4.79 12.57 6.47
CA VAL A 100 4.85 13.10 7.85
C VAL A 100 4.23 12.10 8.83
N SER A 101 3.08 11.52 8.51
CA SER A 101 2.42 10.53 9.35
C SER A 101 3.22 9.24 9.51
N TYR A 102 3.94 8.79 8.48
CA TYR A 102 4.90 7.68 8.60
C TYR A 102 5.97 7.98 9.65
N TYR A 103 6.57 9.18 9.58
CA TYR A 103 7.60 9.59 10.54
C TYR A 103 7.07 9.64 11.97
N LEU A 104 5.89 10.23 12.17
CA LEU A 104 5.23 10.29 13.48
C LEU A 104 4.94 8.90 14.06
N LEU A 105 4.43 7.98 13.24
CA LEU A 105 4.16 6.61 13.69
C LEU A 105 5.44 5.90 14.10
N ILE A 106 6.50 5.95 13.28
CA ILE A 106 7.77 5.28 13.56
C ILE A 106 8.40 5.84 14.85
N LEU A 107 8.37 7.16 15.04
CA LEU A 107 8.83 7.79 16.28
C LEU A 107 8.02 7.31 17.49
N GLY A 108 6.68 7.25 17.37
CA GLY A 108 5.81 6.77 18.43
C GLY A 108 6.07 5.31 18.79
N LEU A 109 6.16 4.43 17.79
CA LEU A 109 6.41 3.00 18.00
C LEU A 109 7.78 2.73 18.65
N ASN A 110 8.81 3.49 18.26
CA ASN A 110 10.12 3.40 18.89
C ASN A 110 10.08 3.74 20.39
N GLN A 111 9.21 4.66 20.82
CA GLN A 111 9.05 4.99 22.25
C GLN A 111 8.42 3.83 23.04
N PHE A 112 7.60 3.00 22.40
CA PHE A 112 7.00 1.79 22.98
C PHE A 112 7.89 0.54 22.80
N GLY A 113 9.11 0.69 22.30
CA GLY A 113 10.06 -0.42 22.10
C GLY A 113 9.76 -1.29 20.87
N ILE A 114 8.80 -0.90 20.02
CA ILE A 114 8.50 -1.59 18.77
C ILE A 114 9.41 -1.02 17.68
N LYS A 115 10.42 -1.79 17.28
CA LYS A 115 11.29 -1.47 16.14
C LYS A 115 10.74 -2.12 14.88
N LEU A 116 10.38 -1.27 13.92
CA LEU A 116 9.99 -1.65 12.55
C LEU A 116 11.20 -1.69 11.63
#